data_AF-A0A538P8I1-F1
#
_entry.id   AF-A0A538P8I1-F1
#
_cell.length_a   1.000
_cell.length_b   1.000
_cell.length_c   1.000
_cell.angle_alpha   90.00
_cell.angle_beta   90.00
_cell.angle_gamma   90.00
#
_symmetry.space_group_name_H-M   'P 1'
#
loop_
_entity.id
_entity.type
_entity.pdbx_description
1 polymer ?
#
loop_
_entity_poly.entity_id
_entity_poly.type
_entity_poly.pdbx_seq_one_letter_code
_entity_poly.pdbx_strand_id
1 'polypeptide(L)'
;MKKIIIHLLAGTLWAFPSVFGQPAQQLPQPGAAATQKPELTKFDLDFPGGTPRQLVEAIEKASGKPLNAVIPDEDADLHLPALKMRAVNVAELFEALFVSSRKTIQTPRGGVSVEYGFKTMGNLSENSIWFFYHLQPNAYREEKACRFYQLAPYLETYKVEDITTAIQTGWKMLGETNPPTISFHKDTKLLIAVGEPSKLQPIDSVLQNLAQGMPQPQRESSGAKSAKPAKQ
;
A
#
# COMPACT_ATOMS: atom_id res chain seq x y z
N MET A 1 71.24 -65.58 13.43
CA MET A 1 70.41 -65.81 14.63
C MET A 1 69.06 -65.12 14.44
N LYS A 2 67.98 -65.93 14.36
CA LYS A 2 66.56 -65.69 14.68
C LYS A 2 65.86 -64.32 14.38
N LYS A 3 64.77 -64.45 13.59
CA LYS A 3 63.46 -63.73 13.58
C LYS A 3 63.46 -62.31 12.96
N ILE A 4 62.47 -61.78 12.20
CA ILE A 4 61.04 -62.02 11.94
C ILE A 4 60.73 -61.63 10.47
N ILE A 5 59.90 -62.40 9.76
CA ILE A 5 59.33 -62.06 8.44
C ILE A 5 57.91 -61.49 8.66
N ILE A 6 57.62 -60.33 8.07
CA ILE A 6 56.30 -59.68 8.07
C ILE A 6 55.53 -60.10 6.81
N HIS A 7 54.27 -60.48 7.00
CA HIS A 7 53.33 -60.93 5.98
C HIS A 7 52.86 -59.80 5.06
N LEU A 8 52.84 -60.08 3.75
CA LEU A 8 52.14 -59.34 2.72
C LEU A 8 50.69 -59.86 2.60
N LEU A 9 49.73 -58.94 2.62
CA LEU A 9 48.32 -59.19 2.28
C LEU A 9 48.21 -59.59 0.80
N ALA A 10 47.63 -60.75 0.52
CA ALA A 10 47.22 -61.16 -0.82
C ALA A 10 45.70 -60.99 -0.96
N GLY A 11 45.28 -60.20 -1.94
CA GLY A 11 43.89 -60.09 -2.35
C GLY A 11 43.43 -61.33 -3.12
N THR A 12 42.17 -61.73 -2.92
CA THR A 12 41.50 -62.71 -3.77
C THR A 12 40.12 -62.18 -4.10
N LEU A 13 39.94 -61.76 -5.36
CA LEU A 13 38.66 -61.38 -5.95
C LEU A 13 37.88 -62.67 -6.25
N TRP A 14 36.67 -62.80 -5.70
CA TRP A 14 35.70 -63.81 -6.13
C TRP A 14 34.67 -63.14 -7.05
N ALA A 15 34.61 -63.61 -8.29
CA ALA A 15 33.60 -63.25 -9.25
C ALA A 15 32.31 -64.04 -8.96
N PHE A 16 31.17 -63.34 -8.88
CA PHE A 16 29.85 -63.96 -8.98
C PHE A 16 29.20 -63.58 -10.32
N PRO A 17 28.57 -64.54 -11.01
CA PRO A 17 28.11 -64.38 -12.38
C PRO A 17 26.83 -63.54 -12.49
N SER A 18 26.76 -62.75 -13.56
CA SER A 18 25.58 -62.04 -14.02
C SER A 18 24.45 -63.00 -14.38
N VAL A 19 23.31 -62.89 -13.69
CA VAL A 19 22.02 -63.37 -14.20
C VAL A 19 21.28 -62.16 -14.76
N PHE A 20 21.49 -61.88 -16.03
CA PHE A 20 20.72 -60.91 -16.81
C PHE A 20 19.59 -61.69 -17.50
N GLY A 21 18.34 -61.53 -17.06
CA GLY A 21 17.22 -62.27 -17.66
C GLY A 21 15.87 -62.27 -16.95
N GLN A 22 15.55 -61.27 -16.13
CA GLN A 22 14.17 -61.06 -15.68
C GLN A 22 13.71 -59.66 -16.08
N PRO A 23 12.62 -59.50 -16.87
CA PRO A 23 12.01 -58.20 -17.03
C PRO A 23 11.48 -57.77 -15.67
N ALA A 24 11.97 -56.64 -15.17
CA ALA A 24 11.40 -55.97 -14.02
C ALA A 24 9.92 -55.71 -14.32
N GLN A 25 9.01 -56.34 -13.57
CA GLN A 25 7.61 -55.95 -13.61
C GLN A 25 7.52 -54.53 -13.09
N GLN A 26 7.29 -53.60 -14.01
CA GLN A 26 6.97 -52.22 -13.73
C GLN A 26 5.72 -52.21 -12.85
N LEU A 27 5.86 -51.83 -11.58
CA LEU A 27 4.72 -51.44 -10.75
C LEU A 27 3.88 -50.46 -11.57
N PRO A 28 2.54 -50.60 -11.61
CA PRO A 28 1.69 -49.64 -12.29
C PRO A 28 1.99 -48.25 -11.71
N GLN A 29 2.69 -47.42 -12.49
CA GLN A 29 2.77 -46.00 -12.18
C GLN A 29 1.31 -45.51 -12.21
N PRO A 30 0.81 -44.87 -11.15
CA PRO A 30 -0.41 -44.09 -11.25
C PRO A 30 -0.17 -43.15 -12.42
N GLY A 31 -0.94 -43.32 -13.50
CA GLY A 31 -0.79 -42.52 -14.70
C GLY A 31 -0.69 -41.07 -14.27
N ALA A 32 0.37 -40.39 -14.69
CA ALA A 32 0.40 -38.94 -14.66
C ALA A 32 -0.86 -38.51 -15.41
N ALA A 33 -1.91 -38.18 -14.67
CA ALA A 33 -3.05 -37.48 -15.19
C ALA A 33 -2.42 -36.21 -15.75
N ALA A 34 -2.27 -36.16 -17.07
CA ALA A 34 -1.99 -34.93 -17.76
C ALA A 34 -3.04 -33.96 -17.21
N THR A 35 -2.61 -32.98 -16.44
CA THR A 35 -3.43 -31.86 -16.02
C THR A 35 -3.81 -31.17 -17.31
N GLN A 36 -4.90 -31.63 -17.93
CA GLN A 36 -5.51 -30.97 -19.06
C GLN A 36 -5.81 -29.58 -18.56
N LYS A 37 -5.02 -28.61 -19.04
CA LYS A 37 -5.39 -27.21 -18.86
C LYS A 37 -6.80 -27.09 -19.42
N PRO A 38 -7.75 -26.53 -18.65
CA PRO A 38 -9.11 -26.34 -19.12
C PRO A 38 -9.05 -25.65 -20.48
N GLU A 39 -9.64 -26.26 -21.50
CA GLU A 39 -9.72 -25.65 -22.81
C GLU A 39 -10.79 -24.57 -22.75
N LEU A 40 -10.37 -23.36 -22.37
CA LEU A 40 -11.26 -22.21 -22.28
C LEU A 40 -11.61 -21.71 -23.67
N THR A 41 -12.85 -21.26 -23.81
CA THR A 41 -13.39 -20.68 -25.04
C THR A 41 -12.56 -19.48 -25.47
N LYS A 42 -12.12 -19.50 -26.73
CA LYS A 42 -11.39 -18.41 -27.35
C LYS A 42 -12.32 -17.50 -28.14
N PHE A 43 -12.02 -16.21 -28.12
CA PHE A 43 -12.79 -15.18 -28.80
C PHE A 43 -11.89 -14.01 -29.24
N ASP A 44 -12.43 -13.19 -30.13
CA ASP A 44 -11.87 -11.90 -30.51
C ASP A 44 -12.62 -10.79 -29.77
N LEU A 45 -11.90 -9.80 -29.24
CA LEU A 45 -12.51 -8.68 -28.53
C LEU A 45 -11.98 -7.36 -29.08
N ASP A 46 -12.90 -6.42 -29.34
CA ASP A 46 -12.62 -5.03 -29.62
C ASP A 46 -13.43 -4.17 -28.63
N PHE A 47 -12.81 -3.85 -27.50
CA PHE A 47 -13.40 -3.09 -26.41
C PHE A 47 -12.83 -1.66 -26.41
N PRO A 48 -13.66 -0.61 -26.58
CA PRO A 48 -13.18 0.76 -26.72
C PRO A 48 -12.69 1.39 -25.40
N GLY A 49 -12.75 0.68 -24.28
CA GLY A 49 -12.58 1.23 -22.93
C GLY A 49 -13.94 1.51 -22.29
N GLY A 50 -13.96 1.58 -20.95
CA GLY A 50 -15.22 1.65 -20.20
C GLY A 50 -15.09 1.13 -18.78
N THR A 51 -16.19 0.70 -18.17
CA THR A 51 -16.21 0.18 -16.79
C THR A 51 -15.95 -1.34 -16.74
N PRO A 52 -15.64 -1.92 -15.56
CA PRO A 52 -15.55 -3.37 -15.38
C PRO A 52 -16.83 -4.09 -15.82
N ARG A 53 -18.00 -3.50 -15.56
CA ARG A 53 -19.29 -4.06 -16.00
C ARG A 53 -19.40 -4.10 -17.52
N GLN A 54 -19.01 -3.02 -18.19
CA GLN A 54 -19.01 -2.96 -19.65
C GLN A 54 -18.01 -3.94 -20.27
N LEU A 55 -16.86 -4.17 -19.63
CA LEU A 55 -15.92 -5.18 -20.09
C LEU A 55 -16.51 -6.60 -19.99
N VAL A 56 -17.19 -6.93 -18.88
CA VAL A 56 -17.88 -8.22 -18.71
C VAL A 56 -18.92 -8.41 -19.83
N GLU A 57 -19.80 -7.44 -20.05
CA GLU A 57 -20.80 -7.48 -21.12
C GLU A 57 -20.16 -7.66 -22.52
N ALA A 58 -19.04 -6.98 -22.77
CA ALA A 58 -18.31 -7.10 -24.04
C ALA A 58 -17.71 -8.50 -24.23
N ILE A 59 -17.19 -9.11 -23.16
CA ILE A 59 -16.67 -10.49 -23.18
C ILE A 59 -17.81 -11.49 -23.41
N GLU A 60 -18.96 -11.33 -22.75
CA GLU A 60 -20.12 -12.21 -22.95
C GLU A 60 -20.61 -12.17 -24.41
N LYS A 61 -20.69 -10.97 -24.97
CA LYS A 61 -21.06 -10.77 -26.38
C LYS A 61 -20.04 -11.39 -27.34
N ALA A 62 -18.75 -11.24 -27.08
CA ALA A 62 -17.67 -11.74 -27.93
C ALA A 62 -17.53 -13.27 -27.87
N SER A 63 -17.69 -13.85 -26.68
CA SER A 63 -17.55 -15.29 -26.43
C SER A 63 -18.85 -16.07 -26.71
N GLY A 64 -20.00 -15.40 -26.71
CA GLY A 64 -21.31 -16.03 -26.83
C GLY A 64 -21.72 -16.82 -25.58
N LYS A 65 -21.07 -16.58 -24.44
CA LYS A 65 -21.29 -17.28 -23.17
C LYS A 65 -21.44 -16.30 -22.01
N PRO A 66 -22.26 -16.60 -21.00
CA PRO A 66 -22.32 -15.79 -19.78
C PRO A 66 -21.00 -15.87 -18.99
N LEU A 67 -20.68 -14.81 -18.26
CA LEU A 67 -19.48 -14.70 -17.45
C LEU A 67 -19.83 -14.43 -15.99
N ASN A 68 -19.44 -15.34 -15.09
CA ASN A 68 -19.61 -15.14 -13.66
C ASN A 68 -18.61 -14.10 -13.15
N ALA A 69 -19.07 -12.90 -12.85
CA ALA A 69 -18.23 -11.82 -12.33
C ALA A 69 -18.86 -11.13 -11.10
N VAL A 70 -18.01 -10.80 -10.13
CA VAL A 70 -18.36 -9.99 -8.95
C VAL A 70 -17.54 -8.71 -9.03
N ILE A 71 -18.24 -7.58 -9.05
CA ILE A 71 -17.64 -6.24 -9.11
C ILE A 71 -18.13 -5.47 -7.88
N PRO A 72 -17.25 -5.07 -6.95
CA PRO A 72 -17.62 -4.22 -5.83
C PRO A 72 -18.16 -2.86 -6.30
N ASP A 73 -19.16 -2.31 -5.60
CA ASP A 73 -19.80 -1.05 -5.97
C ASP A 73 -18.81 0.12 -5.96
N GLU A 74 -17.85 0.10 -5.03
CA GLU A 74 -16.80 1.11 -4.90
C GLU A 74 -15.88 1.23 -6.12
N ASP A 75 -15.79 0.16 -6.92
CA ASP A 75 -14.93 0.06 -8.10
C ASP A 75 -15.72 -0.03 -9.42
N ALA A 76 -17.06 0.02 -9.35
CA ALA A 76 -17.94 -0.20 -10.50
C ALA A 76 -17.74 0.84 -11.61
N ASP A 77 -17.31 2.05 -11.27
CA ASP A 77 -17.09 3.16 -12.19
C ASP A 77 -15.62 3.34 -12.61
N LEU A 78 -14.73 2.39 -12.25
CA LEU A 78 -13.32 2.48 -12.64
C LEU A 78 -13.18 2.49 -14.17
N HIS A 79 -12.41 3.43 -14.71
CA HIS A 79 -12.17 3.48 -16.15
C HIS A 79 -11.06 2.51 -16.57
N LEU A 80 -11.42 1.51 -17.37
CA LEU A 80 -10.53 0.54 -17.99
C LEU A 80 -10.10 1.01 -19.39
N PRO A 81 -8.85 0.71 -19.80
CA PRO A 81 -8.34 1.10 -21.11
C PRO A 81 -9.03 0.34 -22.25
N ALA A 82 -8.87 0.84 -23.47
CA ALA A 82 -9.26 0.09 -24.66
C ALA A 82 -8.46 -1.21 -24.79
N LEU A 83 -9.12 -2.30 -25.14
CA LEU A 83 -8.54 -3.63 -25.30
C LEU A 83 -8.88 -4.17 -26.68
N LYS A 84 -7.87 -4.61 -27.42
CA LYS A 84 -8.04 -5.27 -28.72
C LYS A 84 -7.22 -6.54 -28.77
N MET A 85 -7.90 -7.68 -28.81
CA MET A 85 -7.29 -9.00 -28.70
C MET A 85 -7.93 -9.97 -29.68
N ARG A 86 -7.17 -10.98 -30.12
CA ARG A 86 -7.63 -12.00 -31.06
C ARG A 86 -7.30 -13.39 -30.55
N ALA A 87 -8.23 -14.33 -30.73
CA ALA A 87 -8.08 -15.73 -30.36
C ALA A 87 -7.59 -15.94 -28.92
N VAL A 88 -8.06 -15.12 -27.98
CA VAL A 88 -7.72 -15.20 -26.54
C VAL A 88 -8.86 -15.81 -25.76
N ASN A 89 -8.56 -16.45 -24.63
CA ASN A 89 -9.57 -16.81 -23.64
C ASN A 89 -9.67 -15.77 -22.51
N VAL A 90 -10.71 -15.90 -21.68
CA VAL A 90 -10.99 -14.96 -20.59
C VAL A 90 -9.85 -14.84 -19.57
N ALA A 91 -9.15 -15.95 -19.27
CA ALA A 91 -8.04 -15.93 -18.33
C ALA A 91 -6.81 -15.21 -18.90
N GLU A 92 -6.51 -15.42 -20.19
CA GLU A 92 -5.43 -14.71 -20.90
C GLU A 92 -5.71 -13.20 -20.97
N LEU A 93 -6.96 -12.82 -21.25
CA LEU A 93 -7.39 -11.42 -21.26
C LEU A 93 -7.21 -10.78 -19.88
N PHE A 94 -7.70 -11.42 -18.82
CA PHE A 94 -7.62 -10.86 -17.47
C PHE A 94 -6.19 -10.79 -16.93
N GLU A 95 -5.34 -11.76 -17.27
CA GLU A 95 -3.90 -11.69 -16.98
C GLU A 95 -3.24 -10.53 -17.73
N ALA A 96 -3.54 -10.33 -19.02
CA ALA A 96 -3.01 -9.21 -19.78
C ALA A 96 -3.46 -7.85 -19.21
N LEU A 97 -4.74 -7.73 -18.85
CA LEU A 97 -5.28 -6.54 -18.19
C LEU A 97 -4.52 -6.26 -16.89
N PHE A 98 -4.37 -7.28 -16.04
CA PHE A 98 -3.65 -7.18 -14.79
C PHE A 98 -2.21 -6.68 -14.98
N VAL A 99 -1.44 -7.34 -15.84
CA VAL A 99 -0.04 -6.97 -16.11
C VAL A 99 0.04 -5.54 -16.66
N SER A 100 -0.88 -5.14 -17.53
CA SER A 100 -0.92 -3.79 -18.11
C SER A 100 -1.34 -2.69 -17.14
N SER A 101 -2.12 -3.05 -16.10
CA SER A 101 -2.62 -2.10 -15.10
C SER A 101 -1.53 -1.65 -14.12
N ARG A 102 -0.52 -2.50 -13.90
CA ARG A 102 0.51 -2.32 -12.88
C ARG A 102 1.30 -1.04 -13.10
N LYS A 103 1.28 -0.18 -12.09
CA LYS A 103 2.09 1.03 -12.05
C LYS A 103 2.68 1.20 -10.67
N THR A 104 3.88 1.76 -10.59
CA THR A 104 4.45 2.20 -9.31
C THR A 104 4.22 3.69 -9.18
N ILE A 105 3.48 4.10 -8.16
CA ILE A 105 3.35 5.52 -7.79
C ILE A 105 4.37 5.86 -6.70
N GLN A 106 4.93 7.06 -6.77
CA GLN A 106 5.82 7.55 -5.71
C GLN A 106 5.00 8.21 -4.62
N THR A 107 5.25 7.82 -3.37
CA THR A 107 4.66 8.45 -2.17
C THR A 107 5.78 9.00 -1.28
N PRO A 108 5.49 9.89 -0.31
CA PRO A 108 6.49 10.36 0.65
C PRO A 108 7.20 9.26 1.44
N ARG A 109 6.61 8.06 1.52
CA ARG A 109 7.19 6.89 2.23
C ARG A 109 7.86 5.87 1.29
N GLY A 110 7.87 6.12 -0.02
CA GLY A 110 8.47 5.24 -1.03
C GLY A 110 7.51 4.89 -2.19
N GLY A 111 8.00 4.06 -3.11
CA GLY A 111 7.21 3.57 -4.23
C GLY A 111 6.17 2.54 -3.79
N VAL A 112 4.91 2.73 -4.19
CA VAL A 112 3.82 1.78 -3.94
C VAL A 112 3.26 1.31 -5.27
N SER A 113 3.01 0.00 -5.39
CA SER A 113 2.38 -0.58 -6.57
C SER A 113 0.87 -0.39 -6.52
N VAL A 114 0.31 0.08 -7.62
CA VAL A 114 -1.12 0.12 -7.90
C VAL A 114 -1.42 -0.85 -9.03
N GLU A 115 -2.52 -1.58 -8.94
CA GLU A 115 -2.95 -2.55 -9.96
C GLU A 115 -4.45 -2.82 -9.86
N TYR A 116 -5.04 -3.29 -10.95
CA TYR A 116 -6.42 -3.75 -10.98
C TYR A 116 -6.57 -4.92 -11.94
N GLY A 117 -7.63 -5.70 -11.77
CA GLY A 117 -7.93 -6.78 -12.69
C GLY A 117 -9.02 -7.69 -12.15
N PHE A 118 -9.16 -8.84 -12.81
CA PHE A 118 -10.06 -9.89 -12.38
C PHE A 118 -9.23 -11.10 -11.95
N LYS A 119 -9.58 -11.70 -10.81
CA LYS A 119 -8.97 -12.95 -10.33
C LYS A 119 -10.02 -14.00 -10.07
N THR A 120 -9.67 -15.27 -10.23
CA THR A 120 -10.50 -16.40 -9.83
C THR A 120 -9.84 -17.17 -8.70
N MET A 121 -10.63 -17.92 -7.93
CA MET A 121 -10.12 -18.86 -6.92
C MET A 121 -10.35 -20.30 -7.38
N GLY A 122 -9.46 -21.20 -6.94
CA GLY A 122 -9.58 -22.64 -7.24
C GLY A 122 -9.16 -23.01 -8.66
N ASN A 123 -9.65 -24.16 -9.13
CA ASN A 123 -9.33 -24.66 -10.46
C ASN A 123 -10.03 -23.82 -11.52
N LEU A 124 -9.27 -23.37 -12.50
CA LEU A 124 -9.78 -22.64 -13.65
C LEU A 124 -10.78 -23.52 -14.43
N SER A 125 -11.90 -22.96 -14.85
CA SER A 125 -12.90 -23.62 -15.68
C SER A 125 -13.76 -22.57 -16.38
N GLU A 126 -14.61 -23.02 -17.30
CA GLU A 126 -15.60 -22.16 -17.98
C GLU A 126 -16.55 -21.46 -16.99
N ASN A 127 -16.80 -22.06 -15.82
CA ASN A 127 -17.73 -21.54 -14.82
C ASN A 127 -17.03 -20.81 -13.67
N SER A 128 -15.73 -20.53 -13.80
CA SER A 128 -14.97 -19.80 -12.79
C SER A 128 -15.61 -18.46 -12.46
N ILE A 129 -15.65 -18.13 -11.16
CA ILE A 129 -16.15 -16.85 -10.67
C ILE A 129 -14.98 -15.87 -10.61
N TRP A 130 -15.12 -14.76 -11.32
CA TRP A 130 -14.12 -13.71 -11.42
C TRP A 130 -14.44 -12.57 -10.48
N PHE A 131 -13.51 -12.24 -9.60
CA PHE A 131 -13.62 -11.12 -8.68
C PHE A 131 -12.81 -9.96 -9.23
N PHE A 132 -13.48 -8.85 -9.51
CA PHE A 132 -12.77 -7.61 -9.76
C PHE A 132 -12.09 -7.15 -8.48
N TYR A 133 -10.84 -6.71 -8.61
CA TYR A 133 -10.13 -6.08 -7.52
C TYR A 133 -9.35 -4.89 -8.06
N HIS A 134 -9.19 -3.93 -7.16
CA HIS A 134 -8.44 -2.73 -7.41
C HIS A 134 -7.54 -2.50 -6.21
N LEU A 135 -6.28 -2.88 -6.37
CA LEU A 135 -5.25 -2.55 -5.41
C LEU A 135 -4.83 -1.11 -5.69
N GLN A 136 -5.56 -0.18 -5.10
CA GLN A 136 -4.94 1.10 -4.80
C GLN A 136 -4.11 0.90 -3.53
N PRO A 137 -3.00 1.64 -3.34
CA PRO A 137 -2.62 2.00 -2.00
C PRO A 137 -3.93 2.44 -1.39
N ASN A 138 -4.30 1.88 -0.23
CA ASN A 138 -5.28 2.55 0.61
C ASN A 138 -4.88 4.00 0.47
N ALA A 139 -5.77 4.84 -0.10
CA ALA A 139 -5.62 6.25 0.11
C ALA A 139 -5.45 6.26 1.61
N TYR A 140 -4.23 6.52 2.07
CA TYR A 140 -3.99 6.72 3.46
C TYR A 140 -4.90 7.92 3.61
N ARG A 141 -6.13 7.68 4.07
CA ARG A 141 -6.90 8.67 4.77
C ARG A 141 -5.91 8.96 5.85
N GLU A 142 -5.03 9.92 5.60
CA GLU A 142 -4.05 10.38 6.56
C GLU A 142 -4.94 10.69 7.74
N GLU A 143 -4.90 9.78 8.74
CA GLU A 143 -5.95 9.72 9.72
C GLU A 143 -6.02 11.12 10.30
N LYS A 144 -7.19 11.76 10.15
CA LYS A 144 -7.30 13.16 10.51
C LYS A 144 -6.94 13.24 11.98
N ALA A 145 -5.88 13.97 12.28
CA ALA A 145 -5.51 14.27 13.64
C ALA A 145 -6.37 15.45 14.08
N CYS A 146 -6.88 15.38 15.31
CA CYS A 146 -7.46 16.50 16.01
C CYS A 146 -6.42 17.04 16.98
N ARG A 147 -6.05 18.32 16.85
CA ARG A 147 -5.17 19.01 17.79
C ARG A 147 -5.89 20.19 18.43
N PHE A 148 -5.55 20.43 19.69
CA PHE A 148 -6.10 21.51 20.49
C PHE A 148 -4.95 22.42 20.91
N TYR A 149 -5.10 23.73 20.66
CA TYR A 149 -4.11 24.74 20.98
C TYR A 149 -4.70 25.76 21.94
N GLN A 150 -4.06 25.94 23.09
CA GLN A 150 -4.46 26.96 24.05
C GLN A 150 -4.01 28.34 23.54
N LEU A 151 -4.96 29.18 23.15
CA LEU A 151 -4.66 30.51 22.65
C LEU A 151 -4.62 31.59 23.73
N ALA A 152 -5.14 31.31 24.94
CA ALA A 152 -5.20 32.29 26.04
C ALA A 152 -3.96 33.22 26.19
N PRO A 153 -2.71 32.72 26.23
CA PRO A 153 -1.55 33.60 26.40
C PRO A 153 -1.29 34.55 25.23
N TYR A 154 -1.72 34.18 24.00
CA TYR A 154 -1.52 35.00 22.82
C TYR A 154 -2.59 36.09 22.68
N LEU A 155 -3.77 35.86 23.24
CA LEU A 155 -4.94 36.73 23.06
C LEU A 155 -4.87 38.03 23.87
N GLU A 156 -3.87 38.18 24.73
CA GLU A 156 -3.54 39.46 25.37
C GLU A 156 -2.91 40.45 24.37
N THR A 157 -2.23 39.94 23.34
CA THR A 157 -1.47 40.74 22.37
C THR A 157 -2.09 40.70 20.97
N TYR A 158 -2.60 39.54 20.54
CA TYR A 158 -3.06 39.28 19.18
C TYR A 158 -4.56 38.94 19.15
N LYS A 159 -5.25 39.31 18.08
CA LYS A 159 -6.63 38.85 17.87
C LYS A 159 -6.63 37.43 17.31
N VAL A 160 -7.69 36.69 17.58
CA VAL A 160 -7.88 35.33 17.02
C VAL A 160 -7.79 35.36 15.50
N GLU A 161 -8.41 36.38 14.89
CA GLU A 161 -8.45 36.56 13.44
C GLU A 161 -7.05 36.72 12.85
N ASP A 162 -6.17 37.48 13.50
CA ASP A 162 -4.78 37.68 13.07
C ASP A 162 -3.99 36.37 13.10
N ILE A 163 -4.16 35.59 14.18
CA ILE A 163 -3.53 34.27 14.34
C ILE A 163 -4.01 33.31 13.25
N THR A 164 -5.33 33.21 13.05
CA THR A 164 -5.90 32.30 12.03
C THR A 164 -5.53 32.72 10.61
N THR A 165 -5.41 34.02 10.35
CA THR A 165 -5.01 34.55 9.03
C THR A 165 -3.55 34.21 8.72
N ALA A 166 -2.65 34.31 9.71
CA ALA A 166 -1.25 33.90 9.53
C ALA A 166 -1.13 32.41 9.19
N ILE A 167 -1.89 31.55 9.89
CA ILE A 167 -1.95 30.10 9.63
C ILE A 167 -2.45 29.83 8.20
N GLN A 168 -3.59 30.42 7.83
CA GLN A 168 -4.19 30.22 6.50
C GLN A 168 -3.30 30.72 5.37
N THR A 169 -2.58 31.82 5.60
CA THR A 169 -1.60 32.36 4.64
C THR A 169 -0.47 31.36 4.40
N GLY A 170 0.03 30.71 5.46
CA GLY A 170 1.04 29.65 5.35
C GLY A 170 0.58 28.50 4.43
N TRP A 171 -0.63 27.99 4.64
CA TRP A 171 -1.19 26.95 3.77
C TRP A 171 -1.36 27.40 2.32
N LYS A 172 -1.86 28.63 2.11
CA LYS A 172 -2.02 29.20 0.77
C LYS A 172 -0.68 29.31 0.04
N MET A 173 0.38 29.74 0.72
CA MET A 173 1.71 29.86 0.13
C MET A 173 2.35 28.50 -0.19
N LEU A 174 1.98 27.45 0.55
CA LEU A 174 2.38 26.06 0.26
C LEU A 174 1.60 25.42 -0.89
N GLY A 175 0.60 26.12 -1.45
CA GLY A 175 -0.26 25.57 -2.52
C GLY A 175 -1.24 24.51 -2.03
N GLU A 176 -1.57 24.50 -0.73
CA GLU A 176 -2.47 23.51 -0.15
C GLU A 176 -3.90 23.68 -0.67
N THR A 177 -4.43 22.67 -1.35
CA THR A 177 -5.78 22.68 -1.91
C THR A 177 -6.83 22.12 -0.93
N ASN A 178 -6.40 21.40 0.10
CA ASN A 178 -7.28 20.84 1.13
C ASN A 178 -6.71 21.11 2.54
N PRO A 179 -6.77 22.37 3.02
CA PRO A 179 -6.20 22.75 4.30
C PRO A 179 -6.98 22.15 5.47
N PRO A 180 -6.34 21.99 6.65
CA PRO A 180 -7.03 21.62 7.89
C PRO A 180 -8.21 22.54 8.21
N THR A 181 -9.28 21.96 8.74
CA THR A 181 -10.39 22.72 9.30
C THR A 181 -9.99 23.26 10.67
N ILE A 182 -10.21 24.55 10.92
CA ILE A 182 -9.94 25.19 12.21
C ILE A 182 -11.19 25.83 12.78
N SER A 183 -11.36 25.76 14.10
CA SER A 183 -12.46 26.39 14.83
C SER A 183 -11.97 26.92 16.18
N PHE A 184 -12.39 28.11 16.56
CA PHE A 184 -12.03 28.73 17.84
C PHE A 184 -13.21 28.66 18.82
N HIS A 185 -12.98 28.02 19.96
CA HIS A 185 -13.94 27.95 21.07
C HIS A 185 -13.73 29.12 22.03
N LYS A 186 -14.65 30.09 22.00
CA LYS A 186 -14.50 31.38 22.69
C LYS A 186 -14.37 31.29 24.20
N ASP A 187 -15.02 30.33 24.84
CA ASP A 187 -15.04 30.26 26.31
C ASP A 187 -13.76 29.64 26.87
N THR A 188 -13.25 28.61 26.20
CA THR A 188 -12.03 27.89 26.63
C THR A 188 -10.75 28.44 26.00
N LYS A 189 -10.89 29.40 25.08
CA LYS A 189 -9.80 29.96 24.26
C LYS A 189 -9.01 28.90 23.48
N LEU A 190 -9.65 27.78 23.15
CA LEU A 190 -9.03 26.71 22.38
C LEU A 190 -9.21 26.92 20.88
N LEU A 191 -8.13 26.82 20.11
CA LEU A 191 -8.19 26.57 18.68
C LEU A 191 -8.16 25.06 18.45
N ILE A 192 -9.19 24.55 17.78
CA ILE A 192 -9.35 23.15 17.41
C ILE A 192 -8.99 23.04 15.93
N ALA A 193 -8.03 22.18 15.59
CA ALA A 193 -7.63 21.95 14.21
C ALA A 193 -7.74 20.47 13.85
N VAL A 194 -8.36 20.19 12.70
CA VAL A 194 -8.60 18.83 12.22
C VAL A 194 -8.10 18.71 10.78
N GLY A 195 -7.13 17.83 10.56
CA GLY A 195 -6.53 17.62 9.25
C GLY A 195 -5.42 16.58 9.27
N GLU A 196 -4.72 16.48 8.14
CA GLU A 196 -3.56 15.62 7.99
C GLU A 196 -2.45 16.02 8.98
N PRO A 197 -1.80 15.08 9.69
CA PRO A 197 -0.82 15.41 10.73
C PRO A 197 0.31 16.34 10.26
N SER A 198 0.77 16.17 9.03
CA SER A 198 1.80 17.00 8.39
C SER A 198 1.33 18.45 8.19
N LYS A 199 0.05 18.65 7.85
CA LYS A 199 -0.55 19.96 7.59
C LYS A 199 -0.90 20.75 8.85
N LEU A 200 -0.86 20.13 10.02
CA LEU A 200 -1.05 20.80 11.31
C LEU A 200 0.23 21.48 11.82
N GLN A 201 1.41 21.10 11.33
CA GLN A 201 2.70 21.65 11.75
C GLN A 201 2.82 23.20 11.58
N PRO A 202 2.29 23.83 10.50
CA PRO A 202 2.32 25.28 10.38
C PRO A 202 1.66 26.01 11.56
N ILE A 203 0.67 25.40 12.22
CA ILE A 203 0.02 26.00 13.41
C ILE A 203 1.02 26.10 14.55
N ASP A 204 1.80 25.03 14.80
CA ASP A 204 2.85 25.01 15.82
C ASP A 204 3.89 26.11 15.54
N SER A 205 4.32 26.25 14.28
CA SER A 205 5.30 27.27 13.88
C SER A 205 4.77 28.69 14.08
N VAL A 206 3.51 28.98 13.72
CA VAL A 206 2.92 30.31 13.94
C VAL A 206 2.88 30.64 15.42
N LEU A 207 2.33 29.76 16.25
CA LEU A 207 2.21 30.00 17.69
C LEU A 207 3.59 30.17 18.35
N GLN A 208 4.58 29.37 17.96
CA GLN A 208 5.95 29.51 18.46
C GLN A 208 6.58 30.86 18.12
N ASN A 209 6.40 31.36 16.89
CA ASN A 209 6.92 32.66 16.49
C ASN A 209 6.20 33.82 17.19
N LEU A 210 4.88 33.71 17.37
CA LEU A 210 4.10 34.70 18.14
C LEU A 210 4.57 34.74 19.61
N ALA A 211 4.89 33.59 20.21
CA ALA A 211 5.42 33.54 21.57
C ALA A 211 6.73 34.31 21.74
N GLN A 212 7.58 34.35 20.72
CA GLN A 212 8.84 35.11 20.76
C GLN A 212 8.64 36.62 20.61
N GLY A 213 7.54 37.05 19.98
CA GLY A 213 7.19 38.46 19.81
C GLY A 213 6.48 39.10 21.00
N MET A 214 6.06 38.31 22.00
CA MET A 214 5.35 38.83 23.16
C MET A 214 6.31 39.53 24.16
N PRO A 215 5.91 40.68 24.74
CA PRO A 215 6.68 41.33 25.79
C PRO A 215 6.86 40.39 26.99
N GLN A 216 8.09 40.25 27.50
CA GLN A 216 8.30 39.52 28.75
C GLN A 216 7.65 40.27 29.91
N PRO A 217 6.92 39.58 30.82
CA PRO A 217 6.44 40.21 32.04
C PRO A 217 7.64 40.81 32.78
N GLN A 218 7.57 42.11 33.05
CA GLN A 218 8.56 42.83 33.83
C GLN A 218 8.66 42.13 35.20
N ARG A 219 9.72 41.33 35.43
CA ARG A 219 10.01 40.81 36.76
C ARG A 219 10.24 42.03 37.64
N GLU A 220 9.31 42.30 38.55
CA GLU A 220 9.49 43.27 39.62
C GLU A 220 10.82 42.96 40.29
N SER A 221 11.76 43.91 40.19
CA SER A 221 13.04 43.84 40.87
C SER A 221 12.77 43.91 42.36
N SER A 222 12.81 42.77 43.03
CA SER A 222 12.83 42.69 44.48
C SER A 222 14.04 43.47 44.99
N GLY A 223 13.77 44.63 45.58
CA GLY A 223 14.76 45.46 46.25
C GLY A 223 15.40 44.70 47.40
N ALA A 224 16.59 44.13 47.19
CA ALA A 224 17.44 43.64 48.25
C ALA A 224 18.19 44.82 48.88
N LYS A 225 17.63 45.32 49.98
CA LYS A 225 18.21 46.30 50.90
C LYS A 225 19.61 45.81 51.34
N SER A 226 20.65 46.58 51.05
CA SER A 226 22.04 46.29 51.45
C SER A 226 22.16 46.04 52.95
N ALA A 227 22.62 44.85 53.32
CA ALA A 227 23.17 44.58 54.64
C ALA A 227 24.63 45.05 54.68
N LYS A 228 24.92 45.90 55.67
CA LYS A 228 26.21 46.52 55.99
C LYS A 228 27.21 45.45 56.47
N PRO A 229 28.49 45.45 56.05
CA PRO A 229 29.45 44.49 56.57
C PRO A 229 29.92 44.91 57.97
N ALA A 230 29.90 43.96 58.91
CA ALA A 230 30.55 44.08 60.20
C ALA A 230 32.06 43.82 60.05
N LYS A 231 32.87 44.72 60.58
CA LYS A 231 34.32 44.53 60.76
C LYS A 231 34.56 43.59 61.94
N GLN A 232 35.45 42.62 61.74
CA GLN A 232 36.48 42.22 62.71
C GLN A 232 37.73 41.76 61.95
#